data_AF-A0A1F3II74-F1
#
_entry.id   AF-A0A1F3II74-F1
#
_cell.length_a   1.000
_cell.length_b   1.000
_cell.length_c   1.000
_cell.angle_alpha   90.00
_cell.angle_beta   90.00
_cell.angle_gamma   90.00
#
_symmetry.space_group_name_H-M   'P 1'
#
loop_
_entity.id
_entity.type
_entity.pdbx_description
1 polymer ?
#
loop_
_entity_poly.entity_id
_entity_poly.type
_entity_poly.pdbx_seq_one_letter_code
_entity_poly.pdbx_strand_id
1 'polypeptide(L)'
;MKEKEAYIDYEPHQLMLYVEKDDGTFGPIITGSYLSKNYIDDFFEKMEKLRLSLLQQLKDNKISPVEYYRVIHDFNIFELSRRTEISLFKVRRHLLVKGFLKAKVSDLIKYAEVFDVPVSNLFQVITVESRDSETKDGVKDENKYKVKQTKTQSPLLVITKFESNK
;
A
#
# COMPACT_ATOMS: atom_id res chain seq x y z
N MET A 1 -16.53 8.96 7.57
CA MET A 1 -17.67 9.06 6.61
C MET A 1 -18.12 7.68 6.15
N LYS A 2 -19.43 7.39 6.21
CA LYS A 2 -20.05 6.16 5.68
C LYS A 2 -20.40 6.31 4.19
N GLU A 3 -20.46 5.21 3.44
CA GLU A 3 -20.73 5.19 1.99
C GLU A 3 -21.92 6.08 1.55
N LYS A 4 -23.01 6.10 2.33
CA LYS A 4 -24.21 6.89 2.05
C LYS A 4 -24.04 8.41 2.16
N GLU A 5 -22.98 8.87 2.83
CA GLU A 5 -22.66 10.29 3.01
C GLU A 5 -21.69 10.80 1.92
N ALA A 6 -21.14 9.90 1.09
CA ALA A 6 -20.11 10.22 0.10
C ALA A 6 -20.68 10.63 -1.28
N TYR A 7 -21.94 10.32 -1.55
CA TYR A 7 -22.64 10.72 -2.78
C TYR A 7 -23.16 12.16 -2.66
N ILE A 8 -22.37 13.11 -3.15
CA ILE A 8 -22.80 14.49 -3.36
C ILE A 8 -22.51 14.81 -4.83
N ASP A 9 -23.58 15.06 -5.59
CA ASP A 9 -23.53 15.33 -7.03
C ASP A 9 -22.99 16.74 -7.27
N TYR A 10 -21.74 16.86 -7.73
CA TYR A 10 -21.11 18.14 -8.06
C TYR A 10 -20.03 17.98 -9.15
N GLU A 11 -20.16 18.74 -10.24
CA GLU A 11 -19.09 19.06 -11.19
C GLU A 11 -18.60 20.51 -10.96
N PRO A 12 -17.34 20.88 -11.23
CA PRO A 12 -16.23 20.12 -11.81
C PRO A 12 -15.11 19.87 -10.77
N HIS A 13 -14.24 18.89 -11.04
CA HIS A 13 -13.22 18.27 -10.16
C HIS A 13 -13.74 17.07 -9.37
N GLN A 14 -13.77 15.94 -10.07
CA GLN A 14 -13.93 14.61 -9.49
C GLN A 14 -12.61 14.21 -8.82
N LEU A 15 -12.68 13.89 -7.53
CA LEU A 15 -11.60 13.41 -6.70
C LEU A 15 -11.93 11.98 -6.26
N MET A 16 -10.93 11.11 -6.25
CA MET A 16 -11.08 9.76 -5.73
C MET A 16 -10.74 9.76 -4.24
N LEU A 17 -11.72 9.43 -3.40
CA LEU A 17 -11.54 9.33 -1.94
C LEU A 17 -11.84 7.90 -1.48
N TYR A 18 -11.03 7.39 -0.56
CA TYR A 18 -11.28 6.10 0.09
C TYR A 18 -12.26 6.26 1.25
N VAL A 19 -13.35 5.49 1.25
CA VAL A 19 -14.38 5.49 2.31
C VAL A 19 -14.59 4.10 2.88
N GLU A 20 -15.13 4.04 4.10
CA GLU A 20 -15.58 2.80 4.72
C GLU A 20 -16.99 2.47 4.20
N LYS A 21 -17.13 1.28 3.62
CA LYS A 21 -18.39 0.74 3.08
C LYS A 21 -19.26 0.17 4.18
N ASP A 22 -20.52 -0.06 3.87
CA ASP A 22 -21.49 -0.63 4.82
C ASP A 22 -21.09 -2.04 5.33
N ASP A 23 -20.20 -2.75 4.63
CA ASP A 23 -19.64 -4.05 5.01
C ASP A 23 -18.35 -3.97 5.86
N GLY A 24 -17.89 -2.76 6.20
CA GLY A 24 -16.66 -2.51 6.95
C GLY A 24 -15.38 -2.60 6.11
N THR A 25 -15.47 -2.79 4.79
CA THR A 25 -14.33 -2.71 3.88
C THR A 25 -14.05 -1.28 3.43
N PHE A 26 -12.81 -0.98 3.04
CA PHE A 26 -12.45 0.34 2.51
C PHE A 26 -12.37 0.29 0.98
N GLY A 27 -12.94 1.28 0.29
CA GLY A 27 -12.87 1.35 -1.16
C GLY A 27 -13.01 2.77 -1.72
N PRO A 28 -12.60 2.98 -2.98
CA PRO A 28 -12.63 4.29 -3.61
C PRO A 28 -14.06 4.70 -4.03
N ILE A 29 -14.39 5.98 -3.84
CA ILE A 29 -15.57 6.66 -4.39
C ILE A 29 -15.11 7.91 -5.14
N ILE A 30 -15.74 8.16 -6.30
CA ILE A 30 -15.52 9.35 -7.13
C ILE A 30 -16.49 10.43 -6.67
N THR A 31 -16.00 11.61 -6.29
CA THR A 31 -16.82 12.66 -5.67
C THR A 31 -16.24 14.07 -5.88
N GLY A 32 -17.05 15.12 -5.70
CA GLY A 32 -16.69 16.51 -6.03
C GLY A 32 -15.85 17.28 -4.98
N SER A 33 -15.47 18.51 -5.35
CA SER A 33 -14.64 19.49 -4.60
C SER A 33 -15.06 19.78 -3.12
N TYR A 34 -16.32 19.55 -2.75
CA TYR A 34 -16.81 19.83 -1.39
C TYR A 34 -16.18 18.92 -0.32
N LEU A 35 -15.83 17.69 -0.68
CA LEU A 35 -15.29 16.72 0.28
C LEU A 35 -13.81 16.93 0.59
N SER A 36 -13.01 17.37 -0.39
CA SER A 36 -11.60 17.69 -0.18
C SER A 36 -11.38 18.87 0.77
N LYS A 37 -12.32 19.81 0.87
CA LYS A 37 -12.23 20.91 1.83
C LYS A 37 -12.54 20.49 3.28
N ASN A 38 -13.40 19.48 3.47
CA ASN A 38 -13.96 19.15 4.78
C ASN A 38 -13.51 17.80 5.36
N TYR A 39 -12.96 16.90 4.53
CA TYR A 39 -12.71 15.50 4.92
C TYR A 39 -11.34 14.97 4.47
N ILE A 40 -10.39 15.86 4.19
CA ILE A 40 -9.04 15.44 3.80
C ILE A 40 -8.33 14.68 4.92
N ASP A 41 -8.57 15.07 6.17
CA ASP A 41 -8.02 14.38 7.35
C ASP A 41 -8.65 12.97 7.52
N ASP A 42 -9.98 12.85 7.36
CA ASP A 42 -10.69 11.55 7.36
C ASP A 42 -10.17 10.64 6.22
N PHE A 43 -9.82 11.21 5.07
CA PHE A 43 -9.21 10.47 3.96
C PHE A 43 -7.84 9.92 4.34
N PHE A 44 -6.94 10.73 4.91
CA PHE A 44 -5.62 10.26 5.33
C PHE A 44 -5.70 9.18 6.42
N GLU A 45 -6.59 9.36 7.41
CA GLU A 45 -6.81 8.34 8.44
C GLU A 45 -7.29 7.00 7.85
N LYS A 46 -8.19 7.04 6.86
CA LYS A 46 -8.68 5.83 6.20
C LYS A 46 -7.65 5.19 5.29
N MET A 47 -6.85 5.97 4.58
CA MET A 47 -5.71 5.47 3.81
C MET A 47 -4.73 4.74 4.71
N GLU A 48 -4.46 5.28 5.91
CA GLU A 48 -3.59 4.63 6.87
C GLU A 48 -4.20 3.32 7.41
N LYS A 49 -5.48 3.31 7.75
CA LYS A 49 -6.21 2.08 8.14
C LYS A 49 -6.21 1.03 7.02
N LEU A 50 -6.42 1.43 5.77
CA LEU A 50 -6.33 0.55 4.60
C LEU A 50 -4.93 -0.04 4.48
N ARG A 51 -3.88 0.80 4.59
CA ARG A 51 -2.48 0.38 4.53
C ARG A 51 -2.15 -0.67 5.59
N LEU A 52 -2.58 -0.43 6.84
CA LEU A 52 -2.39 -1.36 7.96
C LEU A 52 -3.14 -2.68 7.73
N SER A 53 -4.37 -2.62 7.23
CA SER A 53 -5.18 -3.81 6.89
C SER A 53 -4.51 -4.65 5.80
N LEU A 54 -4.06 -4.02 4.71
CA LEU A 54 -3.36 -4.71 3.62
C LEU A 54 -2.04 -5.31 4.09
N LEU A 55 -1.30 -4.61 4.95
CA LEU A 55 -0.05 -5.10 5.53
C LEU A 55 -0.30 -6.33 6.41
N GLN A 56 -1.40 -6.37 7.16
CA GLN A 56 -1.80 -7.57 7.90
C GLN A 56 -2.16 -8.72 6.96
N GLN A 57 -2.93 -8.46 5.90
CA GLN A 57 -3.26 -9.48 4.89
C GLN A 57 -2.01 -10.03 4.18
N LEU A 58 -0.99 -9.20 3.97
CA LEU A 58 0.28 -9.60 3.39
C LEU A 58 1.08 -10.51 4.36
N LYS A 59 1.10 -10.17 5.66
CA LYS A 59 1.69 -11.00 6.73
C LYS A 59 0.98 -12.34 6.88
N ASP A 60 -0.34 -12.35 6.74
CA ASP A 60 -1.19 -13.55 6.80
C ASP A 60 -1.13 -14.39 5.51
N ASN A 61 -0.35 -13.96 4.50
CA ASN A 61 -0.23 -14.63 3.20
C ASN A 61 -1.57 -14.75 2.45
N LYS A 62 -2.46 -13.75 2.58
CA LYS A 62 -3.75 -13.68 1.87
C LYS A 62 -3.64 -12.98 0.52
N ILE A 63 -2.80 -11.95 0.44
CA ILE A 63 -2.55 -11.17 -0.78
C ILE A 63 -1.08 -11.28 -1.20
N SER A 64 -0.79 -11.06 -2.48
CA SER A 64 0.60 -10.96 -2.93
C SER A 64 1.16 -9.55 -2.69
N PRO A 65 2.51 -9.40 -2.67
CA PRO A 65 3.14 -8.09 -2.66
C PRO A 65 2.73 -7.19 -3.84
N VAL A 66 2.51 -7.77 -5.02
CA VAL A 66 2.05 -7.00 -6.20
C VAL A 66 0.64 -6.46 -5.96
N GLU A 67 -0.24 -7.24 -5.33
CA GLU A 67 -1.59 -6.76 -4.97
C GLU A 67 -1.53 -5.65 -3.92
N TYR A 68 -0.66 -5.78 -2.91
CA TYR A 68 -0.42 -4.74 -1.92
C TYR A 68 -0.08 -3.40 -2.59
N TYR A 69 0.96 -3.36 -3.43
CA TYR A 69 1.36 -2.12 -4.10
C TYR A 69 0.35 -1.66 -5.14
N ARG A 70 -0.34 -2.57 -5.84
CA ARG A 70 -1.41 -2.20 -6.76
C ARG A 70 -2.49 -1.38 -6.07
N VAL A 71 -2.93 -1.79 -4.87
CA VAL A 71 -3.98 -1.08 -4.12
C VAL A 71 -3.45 0.24 -3.55
N ILE A 72 -2.24 0.26 -2.98
CA ILE A 72 -1.65 1.47 -2.39
C ILE A 72 -1.42 2.57 -3.45
N HIS A 73 -0.98 2.19 -4.65
CA HIS A 73 -0.80 3.11 -5.77
C HIS A 73 -2.07 3.30 -6.61
N ASP A 74 -3.19 2.75 -6.16
CA ASP A 74 -4.51 2.89 -6.79
C ASP A 74 -4.56 2.48 -8.28
N PHE A 75 -3.76 1.48 -8.66
CA PHE A 75 -3.72 1.00 -10.03
C PHE A 75 -4.88 0.04 -10.34
N ASN A 76 -5.57 0.28 -11.44
CA ASN A 76 -6.41 -0.74 -12.04
C ASN A 76 -5.53 -1.85 -12.67
N ILE A 77 -6.04 -3.08 -12.72
CA ILE A 77 -5.36 -4.24 -13.35
C ILE A 77 -5.00 -3.95 -14.81
N PHE A 78 -5.86 -3.26 -15.55
CA PHE A 78 -5.61 -2.88 -16.95
C PHE A 78 -4.48 -1.86 -17.07
N GLU A 79 -4.46 -0.84 -16.21
CA GLU A 79 -3.41 0.17 -16.18
C GLU A 79 -2.07 -0.44 -15.79
N LEU A 80 -2.06 -1.28 -14.75
CA LEU A 80 -0.87 -1.99 -14.31
C LEU A 80 -0.32 -2.87 -15.43
N SER A 81 -1.19 -3.60 -16.13
CA SER A 81 -0.80 -4.41 -17.29
C SER A 81 -0.17 -3.59 -18.42
N ARG A 82 -0.74 -2.42 -18.72
CA ARG A 82 -0.21 -1.52 -19.76
C ARG A 82 1.12 -0.91 -19.36
N ARG A 83 1.24 -0.40 -18.14
CA ARG A 83 2.46 0.25 -17.63
C ARG A 83 3.63 -0.71 -17.47
N THR A 84 3.36 -1.95 -17.04
CA THR A 84 4.39 -2.98 -16.85
C THR A 84 4.72 -3.74 -18.13
N GLU A 85 3.90 -3.59 -19.18
CA GLU A 85 3.93 -4.42 -20.39
C GLU A 85 3.78 -5.93 -20.11
N ILE A 86 3.17 -6.29 -18.98
CA ILE A 86 2.87 -7.67 -18.62
C ILE A 86 1.43 -7.96 -19.06
N SER A 87 1.20 -9.10 -19.70
CA SER A 87 -0.14 -9.46 -20.16
C SER A 87 -1.15 -9.50 -19.01
N LEU A 88 -2.38 -9.07 -19.28
CA LEU A 88 -3.46 -9.01 -18.28
C LEU A 88 -3.63 -10.33 -17.51
N PHE A 89 -3.53 -11.46 -18.21
CA PHE A 89 -3.62 -12.79 -17.61
C PHE A 89 -2.48 -13.09 -16.63
N LYS A 90 -1.25 -12.66 -16.95
CA LYS A 90 -0.12 -12.77 -16.01
C LYS A 90 -0.32 -11.85 -14.82
N VAL A 91 -0.71 -10.59 -15.04
CA VAL A 91 -0.98 -9.64 -13.94
C VAL A 91 -1.98 -10.25 -12.96
N ARG A 92 -3.15 -10.67 -13.44
CA ARG A 92 -4.18 -11.31 -12.59
C ARG A 92 -3.65 -12.49 -11.79
N ARG A 93 -2.76 -13.30 -12.36
CA ARG A 93 -2.10 -14.39 -11.64
C ARG A 93 -1.13 -13.90 -10.58
N HIS A 94 -0.31 -12.89 -10.87
CA HIS A 94 0.68 -12.34 -9.94
C HIS A 94 0.06 -11.56 -8.77
N LEU A 95 -1.19 -11.09 -8.88
CA LEU A 95 -1.94 -10.54 -7.73
C LEU A 95 -2.26 -11.61 -6.67
N LEU A 96 -2.27 -12.89 -7.06
CA LEU A 96 -2.47 -14.01 -6.15
C LEU A 96 -1.13 -14.54 -5.65
N VAL A 97 -1.06 -14.92 -4.37
CA VAL A 97 0.13 -15.48 -3.71
C VAL A 97 0.77 -16.62 -4.51
N LYS A 98 -0.04 -17.60 -4.94
CA LYS A 98 0.44 -18.77 -5.70
C LYS A 98 1.04 -18.39 -7.05
N GLY A 99 0.52 -17.35 -7.70
CA GLY A 99 1.04 -16.88 -8.98
C GLY A 99 2.28 -16.02 -8.79
N PHE A 100 2.33 -15.18 -7.75
CA PHE A 100 3.50 -14.39 -7.39
C PHE A 100 4.73 -15.27 -7.12
N LEU A 101 4.58 -16.38 -6.39
CA LEU A 101 5.65 -17.36 -6.15
C LEU A 101 6.26 -17.95 -7.42
N LYS A 102 5.53 -17.91 -8.54
CA LYS A 102 5.95 -18.40 -9.85
C LYS A 102 6.34 -17.27 -10.82
N ALA A 103 6.26 -16.02 -10.37
CA ALA A 103 6.59 -14.87 -11.20
C ALA A 103 8.09 -14.88 -11.52
N LYS A 104 8.43 -14.53 -12.76
CA LYS A 104 9.83 -14.39 -13.16
C LYS A 104 10.39 -13.09 -12.57
N VAL A 105 11.68 -13.09 -12.23
CA VAL A 105 12.38 -11.89 -11.76
C VAL A 105 12.22 -10.72 -12.75
N SER A 106 12.24 -11.00 -14.06
CA SER A 106 11.98 -9.99 -15.10
C SER A 106 10.61 -9.32 -14.98
N ASP A 107 9.58 -10.08 -14.60
CA ASP A 107 8.23 -9.56 -14.41
C ASP A 107 8.17 -8.75 -13.08
N LEU A 108 8.91 -9.17 -12.05
CA LEU A 108 9.00 -8.45 -10.77
C LEU A 108 9.71 -7.10 -10.87
N ILE A 109 10.78 -7.01 -11.67
CA ILE A 109 11.50 -5.75 -11.93
C ILE A 109 10.53 -4.73 -12.57
N LYS A 110 9.75 -5.16 -13.57
CA LYS A 110 8.76 -4.30 -14.23
C LYS A 110 7.69 -3.77 -13.26
N TYR A 111 7.21 -4.59 -12.32
CA TYR A 111 6.32 -4.11 -11.27
C TYR A 111 7.00 -3.09 -10.36
N ALA A 112 8.21 -3.39 -9.91
CA ALA A 112 8.98 -2.53 -9.01
C ALA A 112 9.24 -1.14 -9.63
N GLU A 113 9.58 -1.09 -10.93
CA GLU A 113 9.72 0.15 -11.70
C GLU A 113 8.41 0.97 -11.75
N VAL A 114 7.27 0.32 -12.00
CA VAL A 114 5.97 1.02 -12.06
C VAL A 114 5.48 1.48 -10.69
N PHE A 115 5.83 0.75 -9.63
CA PHE A 115 5.50 1.11 -8.25
C PHE A 115 6.50 2.10 -7.64
N ASP A 116 7.59 2.42 -8.34
CA ASP A 116 8.68 3.28 -7.84
C ASP A 116 9.28 2.77 -6.51
N VAL A 117 9.53 1.45 -6.45
CA VAL A 117 10.17 0.82 -5.30
C VAL A 117 11.29 -0.12 -5.74
N PRO A 118 12.32 -0.36 -4.89
CA PRO A 118 13.29 -1.42 -5.14
C PRO A 118 12.60 -2.78 -5.24
N VAL A 119 13.06 -3.66 -6.12
CA VAL A 119 12.49 -5.02 -6.28
C VAL A 119 12.53 -5.83 -4.96
N SER A 120 13.50 -5.55 -4.08
CA SER A 120 13.58 -6.15 -2.74
C SER A 120 12.39 -5.81 -1.86
N ASN A 121 11.76 -4.64 -2.04
CA ASN A 121 10.60 -4.20 -1.26
C ASN A 121 9.32 -5.00 -1.60
N LEU A 122 9.34 -5.79 -2.68
CA LEU A 122 8.31 -6.81 -2.92
C LEU A 122 8.42 -7.99 -1.95
N PHE A 123 9.53 -8.15 -1.24
CA PHE A 123 9.78 -9.27 -0.33
C PHE A 123 10.08 -8.83 1.11
N GLN A 124 10.20 -7.52 1.33
CA GLN A 124 10.65 -6.96 2.60
C GLN A 124 9.79 -5.76 2.97
N VAL A 125 9.32 -5.74 4.21
CA VAL A 125 8.75 -4.53 4.82
C VAL A 125 9.78 -3.96 5.78
N ILE A 126 10.15 -2.71 5.55
CA ILE A 126 11.03 -1.95 6.42
C ILE A 126 10.18 -1.22 7.45
N THR A 127 10.46 -1.43 8.73
CA THR A 127 9.80 -0.73 9.83
C THR A 127 10.85 -0.07 10.70
N VAL A 128 10.65 1.21 11.01
CA VAL A 128 11.44 1.93 12.01
C VAL A 128 10.61 1.96 13.28
N GLU A 129 11.15 1.44 14.40
CA GLU A 129 10.50 1.68 15.68
C GLU A 129 10.78 3.13 16.09
N SER A 130 9.73 3.84 16.49
CA SER A 130 9.69 5.23 16.97
C SER A 130 10.02 6.34 15.96
N ARG A 131 8.97 6.96 15.39
CA ARG A 131 8.87 8.42 15.12
C ARG A 131 7.47 8.94 14.73
N ASP A 132 6.40 8.15 14.79
CA ASP A 132 5.06 8.62 14.40
C ASP A 132 4.44 9.68 15.34
N SER A 133 5.09 10.02 16.46
CA SER A 133 4.62 11.06 17.40
C SER A 133 5.54 12.28 17.55
N GLU A 134 6.76 12.27 17.01
CA GLU A 134 7.74 13.33 17.27
C GLU A 134 8.63 13.57 16.05
N THR A 135 8.30 14.56 15.22
CA THR A 135 9.28 15.30 14.41
C THR A 135 8.63 16.57 13.87
N LYS A 136 8.41 17.57 14.74
CA LYS A 136 8.39 18.98 14.31
C LYS A 136 9.78 19.62 14.31
N ASP A 137 10.76 18.96 14.93
CA ASP A 137 12.14 19.44 14.95
C ASP A 137 13.08 18.35 14.42
N GLY A 138 13.85 18.70 13.38
CA GLY A 138 14.76 17.79 12.71
C GLY A 138 15.77 17.18 13.68
N VAL A 139 15.78 15.85 13.76
CA VAL A 139 16.67 15.14 14.69
C VAL A 139 18.07 15.02 14.10
N LYS A 140 19.02 15.68 14.74
CA LYS A 140 20.45 15.33 14.73
C LYS A 140 20.62 14.09 15.63
N ASP A 141 20.76 12.90 15.06
CA ASP A 141 21.21 11.75 15.85
C ASP A 141 22.20 10.90 15.06
N GLU A 142 23.44 10.85 15.55
CA GLU A 142 24.52 9.97 15.11
C GLU A 142 24.44 8.59 15.80
N ASN A 143 23.24 8.11 16.14
CA ASN A 143 23.08 6.84 16.85
C ASN A 143 23.32 5.64 15.92
N LYS A 144 24.18 4.71 16.36
CA LYS A 144 24.44 3.45 15.64
C LYS A 144 23.19 2.57 15.67
N TYR A 145 22.50 2.48 14.53
CA TYR A 145 21.33 1.62 14.37
C TYR A 145 21.73 0.16 14.18
N LYS A 146 21.01 -0.76 14.84
CA LYS A 146 21.09 -2.21 14.62
C LYS A 146 19.95 -2.67 13.72
N VAL A 147 20.29 -3.43 12.68
CA VAL A 147 19.31 -3.99 11.74
C VAL A 147 18.95 -5.41 12.19
N LYS A 148 17.65 -5.68 12.43
CA LYS A 148 17.13 -7.00 12.79
C LYS A 148 16.08 -7.45 11.77
N GLN A 149 16.29 -8.63 11.18
CA GLN A 149 15.35 -9.23 10.24
C GLN A 149 14.55 -10.34 10.92
N THR A 150 13.23 -10.27 10.82
CA THR A 150 12.31 -11.26 11.40
C THR A 150 11.45 -11.86 10.30
N LYS A 151 11.40 -13.19 10.23
CA LYS A 151 10.50 -13.91 9.32
C LYS A 151 9.05 -13.72 9.78
N THR A 152 8.14 -13.55 8.83
CA THR A 152 6.71 -13.54 9.11
C THR A 152 6.09 -14.91 8.89
N GLN A 153 4.79 -15.05 9.17
CA GLN A 153 4.03 -16.25 8.79
C GLN A 153 3.97 -16.41 7.26
N SER A 154 4.00 -15.31 6.52
CA SER A 154 4.13 -15.33 5.07
C SER A 154 5.56 -15.67 4.67
N PRO A 155 5.77 -16.71 3.83
CA PRO A 155 7.09 -17.03 3.29
C PRO A 155 7.60 -15.96 2.32
N LEU A 156 6.72 -15.04 1.90
CA LEU A 156 7.03 -13.97 0.96
C LEU A 156 7.63 -12.73 1.63
N LEU A 157 7.53 -12.62 2.96
CA LEU A 157 7.76 -11.36 3.65
C LEU A 157 8.70 -11.50 4.84
N VAL A 158 9.73 -10.66 4.85
CA VAL A 158 10.63 -10.44 5.99
C VAL A 158 10.41 -9.02 6.50
N ILE A 159 10.35 -8.85 7.82
CA ILE A 159 10.31 -7.53 8.45
C ILE A 159 11.74 -7.15 8.84
N THR A 160 12.22 -6.03 8.29
CA THR A 160 13.51 -5.45 8.64
C THR A 160 13.28 -4.29 9.62
N LYS A 161 13.72 -4.47 10.86
CA LYS A 161 13.63 -3.49 11.94
C LYS A 161 14.95 -2.76 12.13
N PHE A 162 14.89 -1.44 12.29
CA PHE A 162 16.00 -0.61 12.76
C PHE A 162 15.78 -0.29 14.23
N GLU A 163 16.64 -0.81 15.10
CA GLU A 163 16.63 -0.55 16.55
C GLU A 163 17.76 0.44 16.87
N SER A 164 17.49 1.49 17.63
CA SER A 164 18.56 2.33 18.18
C SER A 164 19.30 1.52 19.25
N ASN A 165 20.63 1.50 19.21
CA ASN A 165 21.38 1.07 20.39
C ASN A 165 21.07 2.07 21.51
N LYS A 166 20.43 1.60 22.58
CA LYS A 166 20.40 2.31 23.87
C LYS A 166 21.77 2.20 24.53
#